data_AF-E2C077-F1
#
_entry.id   AF-E2C077-F1
#
_cell.length_a   1.000
_cell.length_b   1.000
_cell.length_c   1.000
_cell.angle_alpha   90.00
_cell.angle_beta   90.00
_cell.angle_gamma   90.00
#
_symmetry.space_group_name_H-M   'P 1'
#
loop_
_entity.id
_entity.type
_entity.pdbx_description
1 polymer ?
#
loop_
_entity_poly.entity_id
_entity_poly.type
_entity_poly.pdbx_seq_one_letter_code
_entity_poly.pdbx_strand_id
1 'polypeptide(L)'
;MDQSVKRSAKTIWTDRQENDLNYAVQVSRVILRMIGVWPISKIASNAERIAIRLLNVSCYLLFAFILVPGLLLIFLKERDLKRRVRLLGPLLNCLIGCVKYSLLVCNEKKIQACLEQVRQDWQHIDNWDDRKVMLSKAKMGRKLALFSAAFMFIGGLSYRTIVPLSKGRMLTPMNSTVRALACPSYFVKFDEQASPTYEIVFTLQFFAGLITYSVTSGAAGLAAFLIMHVCGQLAILIGKFQRLNNMPQPEDRAVATLLADIVEHQIKIRR
;
A
#
# COMPACT_ATOMS: atom_id res chain seq x y z
N MET A 1 -43.13 17.02 12.80
CA MET A 1 -41.93 16.16 12.87
C MET A 1 -40.72 17.04 12.57
N ASP A 2 -39.97 17.32 13.63
CA ASP A 2 -39.16 18.53 13.82
C ASP A 2 -37.87 18.56 12.97
N GLN A 3 -37.48 19.73 12.45
CA GLN A 3 -36.25 19.95 11.68
C GLN A 3 -35.00 19.50 12.46
N SER A 4 -35.04 19.59 13.80
CA SER A 4 -34.03 19.08 14.71
C SER A 4 -33.80 17.56 14.55
N VAL A 5 -34.88 16.78 14.44
CA VAL A 5 -34.81 15.30 14.32
C VAL A 5 -34.24 14.90 12.96
N LYS A 6 -34.62 15.58 11.88
CA LYS A 6 -34.05 15.35 10.54
C LYS A 6 -32.55 15.67 10.50
N ARG A 7 -32.13 16.73 11.19
CA ARG A 7 -30.72 17.15 11.26
C ARG A 7 -29.89 16.14 12.06
N SER A 8 -30.38 15.72 13.22
CA SER A 8 -29.75 14.69 14.05
C SER A 8 -29.61 13.35 13.32
N ALA A 9 -30.67 12.89 12.65
CA ALA A 9 -30.61 11.67 11.85
C ALA A 9 -29.54 11.78 10.75
N LYS A 10 -29.54 12.87 9.97
CA LYS A 10 -28.55 13.10 8.90
C LYS A 10 -27.11 13.06 9.43
N THR A 11 -26.85 13.65 10.58
CA THR A 11 -25.52 13.61 11.24
C THR A 11 -25.12 12.19 11.62
N ILE A 12 -26.01 11.42 12.25
CA ILE A 12 -25.76 10.02 12.63
C ILE A 12 -25.46 9.16 11.38
N TRP A 13 -26.16 9.42 10.29
CA TRP A 13 -25.97 8.74 9.02
C TRP A 13 -24.60 9.02 8.38
N THR A 14 -24.18 10.28 8.34
CA THR A 14 -22.87 10.67 7.82
C THR A 14 -21.72 10.12 8.66
N ASP A 15 -21.86 10.13 9.99
CA ASP A 15 -20.84 9.59 10.90
C ASP A 15 -20.66 8.08 10.69
N ARG A 16 -21.76 7.38 10.45
CA ARG A 16 -21.74 5.94 10.19
C ARG A 16 -21.06 5.60 8.86
N GLN A 17 -21.32 6.37 7.80
CA GLN A 17 -20.64 6.21 6.50
C GLN A 17 -19.13 6.46 6.63
N GLU A 18 -18.73 7.49 7.36
CA GLU A 18 -17.32 7.79 7.60
C GLU A 18 -16.63 6.68 8.40
N ASN A 19 -17.30 6.12 9.41
CA ASN A 19 -16.76 5.01 10.19
C ASN A 19 -16.55 3.74 9.34
N ASP A 20 -17.50 3.41 8.46
CA ASP A 20 -17.37 2.26 7.56
C ASP A 20 -16.20 2.42 6.58
N LEU A 21 -16.05 3.61 6.01
CA LEU A 21 -14.95 3.93 5.10
C LEU A 21 -13.61 3.90 5.82
N ASN A 22 -13.53 4.51 7.00
CA ASN A 22 -12.34 4.47 7.85
C ASN A 22 -11.97 3.03 8.20
N TYR A 23 -12.95 2.20 8.55
CA TYR A 23 -12.76 0.77 8.82
C TYR A 23 -12.21 0.01 7.60
N ALA A 24 -12.72 0.29 6.40
CA ALA A 24 -12.28 -0.39 5.17
C ALA A 24 -10.83 -0.08 4.81
N VAL A 25 -10.44 1.18 4.95
CA VAL A 25 -9.14 1.70 4.52
C VAL A 25 -8.08 1.62 5.62
N GLN A 26 -8.47 1.34 6.86
CA GLN A 26 -7.61 1.36 8.06
C GLN A 26 -6.28 0.62 7.87
N VAL A 27 -6.30 -0.59 7.32
CA VAL A 27 -5.12 -1.43 7.18
C VAL A 27 -4.10 -0.78 6.24
N SER A 28 -4.54 -0.42 5.03
CA SER A 28 -3.70 0.26 4.04
C SER A 28 -3.22 1.62 4.56
N ARG A 29 -4.08 2.35 5.29
CA ARG A 29 -3.73 3.62 5.93
C ARG A 29 -2.60 3.49 6.93
N VAL A 30 -2.68 2.52 7.84
CA VAL A 30 -1.65 2.30 8.85
C VAL A 30 -0.33 1.95 8.19
N ILE A 31 -0.32 1.00 7.24
CA ILE A 31 0.90 0.56 6.55
C ILE A 31 1.56 1.72 5.78
N LEU A 32 0.77 2.50 5.03
CA LEU A 32 1.31 3.60 4.23
C LEU A 32 1.71 4.82 5.07
N ARG A 33 1.06 5.04 6.22
CA ARG A 33 1.45 6.11 7.15
C ARG A 33 2.79 5.80 7.81
N MET A 34 3.06 4.54 8.13
CA MET A 34 4.34 4.09 8.69
C MET A 34 5.54 4.38 7.77
N ILE A 35 5.33 4.47 6.45
CA ILE A 35 6.37 4.76 5.46
C ILE A 35 6.31 6.18 4.89
N GLY A 36 5.47 7.06 5.45
CA GLY A 36 5.35 8.47 5.02
C GLY A 36 4.67 8.69 3.66
N VAL A 37 3.93 7.69 3.17
CA VAL A 37 3.29 7.74 1.83
C VAL A 37 1.80 8.09 1.92
N TRP A 38 1.17 7.89 3.09
CA TRP A 38 -0.25 8.19 3.24
C TRP A 38 -0.54 9.68 3.00
N PRO A 39 -1.57 10.04 2.21
CA PRO A 39 -1.87 11.42 1.89
C PRO A 39 -2.03 12.30 3.10
N ILE A 40 -1.32 13.43 3.10
CA ILE A 40 -1.33 14.39 4.19
C ILE A 40 -2.69 15.10 4.24
N SER A 41 -3.26 15.19 5.45
CA SER A 41 -4.47 15.98 5.66
C SER A 41 -4.23 17.46 5.33
N LYS A 42 -5.23 18.14 4.75
CA LYS A 42 -5.14 19.57 4.42
C LYS A 42 -4.84 20.44 5.66
N ILE A 43 -5.17 19.95 6.85
CA ILE A 43 -5.05 20.63 8.15
C ILE A 43 -3.74 20.24 8.88
N ALA A 44 -2.90 19.39 8.28
CA ALA A 44 -1.66 18.94 8.92
C ALA A 44 -0.72 20.11 9.23
N SER A 45 -0.17 20.11 10.45
CA SER A 45 0.82 21.10 10.91
C SER A 45 2.10 21.06 10.07
N ASN A 46 2.81 22.18 9.99
CA ASN A 46 4.12 22.26 9.35
C ASN A 46 5.10 21.23 9.91
N ALA A 47 5.02 20.93 11.22
CA ALA A 47 5.84 19.91 11.87
C ALA A 47 5.57 18.50 11.33
N GLU A 48 4.31 18.12 11.11
CA GLU A 48 3.93 16.81 10.55
C GLU A 48 4.44 16.68 9.10
N ARG A 49 4.36 17.75 8.30
CA ARG A 49 4.90 17.77 6.94
C ARG A 49 6.42 17.59 6.90
N ILE A 50 7.14 18.24 7.82
CA ILE A 50 8.60 18.10 7.93
C ILE A 50 8.95 16.66 8.36
N ALA A 51 8.24 16.10 9.34
CA ALA A 51 8.45 14.73 9.80
C ALA A 51 8.27 13.70 8.66
N ILE A 52 7.21 13.85 7.86
CA ILE A 52 6.97 12.97 6.70
C ILE A 52 8.07 13.11 5.64
N ARG A 53 8.53 14.34 5.36
CA ARG A 53 9.66 14.54 4.43
C ARG A 53 10.94 13.89 4.94
N LEU A 54 11.26 14.05 6.23
CA LEU A 54 12.42 13.41 6.85
C LEU A 54 12.31 11.88 6.81
N LEU A 55 11.11 11.34 7.05
CA LEU A 55 10.84 9.91 6.92
C LEU A 55 11.07 9.44 5.48
N ASN A 56 10.59 10.17 4.48
CA ASN A 56 10.81 9.82 3.08
C ASN A 56 12.29 9.85 2.68
N VAL A 57 13.03 10.88 3.14
CA VAL A 57 14.49 10.94 2.95
C VAL A 57 15.18 9.74 3.60
N SER A 58 14.78 9.38 4.82
CA SER A 58 15.34 8.20 5.52
C SER A 58 15.08 6.89 4.77
N CYS A 59 13.90 6.72 4.16
CA CYS A 59 13.59 5.56 3.32
C CYS A 59 14.49 5.48 2.08
N TYR A 60 14.71 6.60 1.39
CA TYR A 60 15.63 6.65 0.25
C TYR A 60 17.08 6.37 0.65
N LEU A 61 17.53 6.87 1.80
CA LEU A 61 18.86 6.57 2.33
C LEU A 61 19.01 5.06 2.62
N LEU A 62 17.99 4.41 3.17
CA LEU A 62 18.01 2.96 3.41
C LEU A 62 18.06 2.15 2.10
N PHE A 63 17.34 2.57 1.06
CA PHE A 63 17.45 1.94 -0.26
C PHE A 63 18.85 2.13 -0.86
N ALA A 64 19.40 3.34 -0.82
CA ALA A 64 20.74 3.63 -1.32
C ALA A 64 21.82 2.84 -0.56
N PHE A 65 21.66 2.69 0.76
CA PHE A 65 22.56 1.91 1.61
C PHE A 65 22.62 0.43 1.24
N ILE A 66 21.60 -0.13 0.60
CA ILE A 66 21.63 -1.51 0.08
C ILE A 66 22.15 -1.55 -1.35
N LEU A 67 21.64 -0.65 -2.22
CA LEU A 67 21.96 -0.68 -3.63
C LEU A 67 23.43 -0.36 -3.90
N VAL A 68 23.99 0.67 -3.25
CA VAL A 68 25.38 1.10 -3.52
C VAL A 68 26.40 0.02 -3.14
N PRO A 69 26.41 -0.53 -1.91
CA PRO A 69 27.36 -1.58 -1.54
C PRO A 69 27.12 -2.90 -2.28
N GLY A 70 25.87 -3.22 -2.64
CA GLY A 70 25.55 -4.41 -3.41
C GLY A 70 26.04 -4.34 -4.87
N LEU A 71 25.89 -3.18 -5.51
CA LEU A 71 26.45 -2.93 -6.84
C LEU A 71 27.99 -2.97 -6.81
N LEU A 72 28.60 -2.33 -5.81
CA LEU A 72 30.05 -2.37 -5.62
C LEU A 72 30.56 -3.82 -5.47
N LEU A 73 29.85 -4.67 -4.73
CA LEU A 73 30.21 -6.08 -4.58
C LEU A 73 30.22 -6.83 -5.93
N ILE A 74 29.18 -6.62 -6.75
CA ILE A 74 29.04 -7.26 -8.06
C ILE A 74 30.13 -6.79 -9.04
N PHE A 75 30.41 -5.49 -9.08
CA PHE A 75 31.34 -4.91 -10.06
C PHE A 75 32.81 -5.05 -9.66
N LEU A 76 33.16 -4.83 -8.37
CA LEU A 76 34.56 -4.74 -7.94
C LEU A 76 35.14 -6.06 -7.42
N LYS A 77 34.34 -6.90 -6.75
CA LYS A 77 34.85 -8.04 -5.97
C LYS A 77 34.48 -9.39 -6.56
N GLU A 78 33.22 -9.57 -6.97
CA GLU A 78 32.77 -10.88 -7.46
C GLU A 78 33.14 -11.07 -8.93
N ARG A 79 33.95 -12.09 -9.25
CA ARG A 79 34.30 -12.45 -10.64
C ARG A 79 33.53 -13.67 -11.16
N ASP A 80 32.92 -14.45 -10.26
CA ASP A 80 32.13 -15.63 -10.61
C ASP A 80 30.71 -15.25 -11.03
N LEU A 81 30.34 -15.60 -12.26
CA LEU A 81 29.01 -15.34 -12.83
C LEU A 81 27.87 -15.98 -12.01
N LYS A 82 28.07 -17.19 -11.48
CA LYS A 82 27.04 -17.89 -10.68
C LYS A 82 26.74 -17.15 -9.38
N ARG A 83 27.77 -16.58 -8.75
CA ARG A 83 27.61 -15.77 -7.54
C ARG A 83 26.99 -14.41 -7.86
N ARG A 84 27.40 -13.74 -8.95
CA ARG A 84 26.76 -12.49 -9.43
C ARG A 84 25.26 -12.65 -9.68
N VAL A 85 24.85 -13.72 -10.38
CA VAL A 85 23.43 -13.99 -10.65
C VAL A 85 22.64 -14.20 -9.36
N ARG A 86 23.22 -14.88 -8.37
CA ARG A 86 22.57 -15.09 -7.06
C ARG A 86 22.38 -13.79 -6.27
N LEU A 87 23.33 -12.84 -6.38
CA LEU A 87 23.28 -11.52 -5.74
C LEU A 87 22.31 -10.55 -6.41
N LEU A 88 22.05 -10.76 -7.71
CA LEU A 88 21.19 -9.89 -8.50
C LEU A 88 19.73 -9.92 -8.01
N GLY A 89 19.24 -11.08 -7.55
CA GLY A 89 17.85 -11.23 -7.08
C GLY A 89 17.49 -10.25 -5.95
N PRO A 90 18.20 -10.26 -4.81
CA PRO A 90 17.97 -9.30 -3.72
C PRO A 90 18.10 -7.83 -4.14
N LEU A 91 19.05 -7.50 -5.02
CA LEU A 91 19.26 -6.13 -5.49
C LEU A 91 18.16 -5.65 -6.42
N LEU A 92 17.71 -6.48 -7.36
CA LEU A 92 16.57 -6.18 -8.21
C LEU A 92 15.30 -6.01 -7.38
N ASN A 93 15.09 -6.86 -6.36
CA ASN A 93 13.97 -6.69 -5.44
C ASN A 93 14.02 -5.35 -4.70
N CYS A 94 15.21 -4.93 -4.25
CA CYS A 94 15.42 -3.62 -3.62
C CYS A 94 15.15 -2.47 -4.59
N LEU A 95 15.64 -2.57 -5.83
CA LEU A 95 15.42 -1.58 -6.88
C LEU A 95 13.94 -1.43 -7.23
N ILE A 96 13.23 -2.55 -7.41
CA ILE A 96 11.77 -2.56 -7.64
C ILE A 96 11.04 -1.93 -6.45
N GLY A 97 11.47 -2.21 -5.22
CA GLY A 97 10.96 -1.57 -4.02
C GLY A 97 11.10 -0.04 -4.04
N CYS A 98 12.28 0.46 -4.40
CA CYS A 98 12.57 1.89 -4.54
C CYS A 98 11.73 2.56 -5.64
N VAL A 99 11.58 1.91 -6.80
CA VAL A 99 10.74 2.41 -7.90
C VAL A 99 9.27 2.45 -7.47
N LYS A 100 8.74 1.38 -6.86
CA LYS A 100 7.36 1.35 -6.34
C LYS A 100 7.12 2.43 -5.29
N TYR A 101 8.07 2.62 -4.38
CA TYR A 101 8.00 3.67 -3.38
C TYR A 101 7.91 5.05 -4.03
N SER A 102 8.79 5.32 -4.99
CA SER A 102 8.82 6.60 -5.72
C SER A 102 7.52 6.84 -6.49
N LEU A 103 6.96 5.81 -7.12
CA LEU A 103 5.66 5.90 -7.79
C LEU A 103 4.54 6.27 -6.81
N LEU A 104 4.51 5.70 -5.61
CA LEU A 104 3.51 6.06 -4.61
C LEU A 104 3.67 7.50 -4.13
N VAL A 105 4.90 7.94 -3.85
CA VAL A 105 5.20 9.33 -3.42
C VAL A 105 4.84 10.32 -4.53
N CYS A 106 5.23 10.07 -5.78
CA CYS A 106 4.92 10.95 -6.90
C CYS A 106 3.42 11.04 -7.19
N ASN A 107 2.67 9.95 -6.96
CA ASN A 107 1.22 9.90 -7.20
C ASN A 107 0.38 10.15 -5.94
N GLU A 108 0.98 10.65 -4.84
CA GLU A 108 0.27 10.93 -3.58
C GLU A 108 -1.00 11.78 -3.82
N LYS A 109 -0.91 12.84 -4.63
CA LYS A 109 -2.05 13.71 -4.97
C LYS A 109 -3.18 12.97 -5.68
N LYS A 110 -2.85 12.02 -6.57
CA LYS A 110 -3.85 11.21 -7.28
C LYS A 110 -4.50 10.21 -6.34
N ILE A 111 -3.73 9.59 -5.45
CA ILE A 111 -4.26 8.70 -4.39
C ILE A 111 -5.20 9.49 -3.49
N GLN A 112 -4.83 10.71 -3.10
CA GLN A 112 -5.68 11.60 -2.31
C GLN A 112 -7.00 11.93 -3.02
N ALA A 113 -6.92 12.34 -4.29
CA ALA A 113 -8.10 12.65 -5.08
C ALA A 113 -9.04 11.43 -5.22
N CYS A 114 -8.46 10.24 -5.44
CA CYS A 114 -9.22 9.00 -5.52
C CYS A 114 -9.91 8.65 -4.20
N LEU A 115 -9.20 8.77 -3.06
CA LEU A 115 -9.79 8.54 -1.74
C LEU A 115 -10.89 9.55 -1.40
N GLU A 116 -10.76 10.80 -1.85
CA GLU A 116 -11.78 11.82 -1.69
C GLU A 116 -13.03 11.51 -2.52
N GLN A 117 -12.84 11.06 -3.77
CA GLN A 117 -13.96 10.63 -4.62
C GLN A 117 -14.68 9.43 -4.00
N VAL A 118 -13.93 8.44 -3.50
CA VAL A 118 -14.53 7.31 -2.76
C VAL A 118 -15.30 7.82 -1.55
N ARG A 119 -14.76 8.76 -0.78
CA ARG A 119 -15.47 9.35 0.36
C ARG A 119 -16.78 10.00 -0.05
N GLN A 120 -16.77 10.77 -1.14
CA GLN A 120 -17.98 11.37 -1.70
C GLN A 120 -18.98 10.31 -2.14
N ASP A 121 -18.54 9.28 -2.86
CA ASP A 121 -19.40 8.17 -3.30
C ASP A 121 -20.10 7.49 -2.11
N TRP A 122 -19.40 7.31 -0.99
CA TRP A 122 -19.98 6.73 0.23
C TRP A 122 -21.01 7.64 0.90
N GLN A 123 -20.84 8.96 0.81
CA GLN A 123 -21.77 9.95 1.35
C GLN A 123 -23.08 10.03 0.55
N HIS A 124 -23.04 9.76 -0.75
CA HIS A 124 -24.22 9.82 -1.63
C HIS A 124 -25.07 8.53 -1.59
N ILE A 125 -24.69 7.52 -0.80
CA ILE A 125 -25.49 6.30 -0.64
C ILE A 125 -26.57 6.54 0.40
N ASP A 126 -27.79 6.83 -0.08
CA ASP A 126 -28.97 7.05 0.76
C ASP A 126 -29.71 5.75 1.12
N ASN A 127 -29.52 4.69 0.33
CA ASN A 127 -30.23 3.42 0.50
C ASN A 127 -29.46 2.42 1.38
N TRP A 128 -30.15 1.82 2.36
CA TRP A 128 -29.58 0.82 3.26
C TRP A 128 -29.07 -0.44 2.54
N ASP A 129 -29.78 -0.90 1.50
CA ASP A 129 -29.39 -2.10 0.75
C ASP A 129 -28.07 -1.87 0.00
N ASP A 130 -27.97 -0.72 -0.67
CA ASP A 130 -26.79 -0.32 -1.42
C ASP A 130 -25.58 -0.15 -0.49
N ARG A 131 -25.79 0.42 0.70
CA ARG A 131 -24.77 0.48 1.75
C ARG A 131 -24.30 -0.90 2.19
N LYS A 132 -25.22 -1.87 2.35
CA LYS A 132 -24.86 -3.25 2.74
C LYS A 132 -23.99 -3.92 1.67
N VAL A 133 -24.29 -3.68 0.39
CA VAL A 133 -23.47 -4.15 -0.74
C VAL A 133 -22.07 -3.54 -0.68
N MET A 134 -21.96 -2.22 -0.55
CA MET A 134 -20.66 -1.52 -0.46
C MET A 134 -19.84 -1.98 0.73
N LEU A 135 -20.46 -2.12 1.91
CA LEU A 135 -19.79 -2.61 3.10
C LEU A 135 -19.29 -4.05 2.95
N SER A 136 -20.07 -4.91 2.29
CA SER A 136 -19.65 -6.29 1.99
C SER A 136 -18.41 -6.31 1.10
N LYS A 137 -18.39 -5.50 0.04
CA LYS A 137 -17.23 -5.37 -0.87
C LYS A 137 -16.02 -4.77 -0.18
N ALA A 138 -16.22 -3.73 0.65
CA ALA A 138 -15.17 -3.11 1.44
C ALA A 138 -14.53 -4.09 2.46
N LYS A 139 -15.34 -4.92 3.13
CA LYS A 139 -14.85 -5.99 4.01
C LYS A 139 -13.99 -7.01 3.26
N MET A 140 -14.39 -7.38 2.04
CA MET A 140 -13.59 -8.26 1.18
C MET A 140 -12.25 -7.61 0.80
N GLY A 141 -12.26 -6.33 0.40
CA GLY A 141 -11.04 -5.57 0.10
C GLY A 141 -10.09 -5.52 1.31
N ARG A 142 -10.62 -5.31 2.51
CA ARG A 142 -9.85 -5.35 3.77
C ARG A 142 -9.25 -6.73 4.04
N LYS A 143 -10.01 -7.82 3.82
CA LYS A 143 -9.49 -9.19 3.98
C LYS A 143 -8.34 -9.47 3.01
N LEU A 144 -8.46 -9.04 1.75
CA LEU A 144 -7.39 -9.15 0.77
C LEU A 144 -6.15 -8.34 1.19
N ALA A 145 -6.34 -7.12 1.68
CA ALA A 145 -5.25 -6.30 2.20
C ALA A 145 -4.53 -6.98 3.38
N LEU A 146 -5.28 -7.51 4.36
CA LEU A 146 -4.72 -8.24 5.51
C LEU A 146 -3.97 -9.50 5.08
N PHE A 147 -4.55 -10.28 4.16
CA PHE A 147 -3.92 -11.48 3.63
C PHE A 147 -2.61 -11.14 2.90
N SER A 148 -2.62 -10.09 2.07
CA SER A 148 -1.43 -9.64 1.36
C SER A 148 -0.32 -9.15 2.30
N ALA A 149 -0.70 -8.43 3.37
CA ALA A 149 0.24 -7.97 4.39
C ALA A 149 0.82 -9.15 5.16
N ALA A 150 -0.02 -10.05 5.69
CA ALA A 150 0.41 -11.23 6.42
C ALA A 150 1.35 -12.09 5.58
N PHE A 151 0.99 -12.37 4.34
CA PHE A 151 1.81 -13.17 3.42
C PHE A 151 3.18 -12.51 3.16
N MET A 152 3.21 -11.20 2.89
CA MET A 152 4.45 -10.46 2.63
C MET A 152 5.35 -10.36 3.85
N PHE A 153 4.79 -10.04 5.02
CA PHE A 153 5.59 -9.92 6.25
C PHE A 153 6.05 -11.28 6.75
N ILE A 154 5.18 -12.30 6.80
CA ILE A 154 5.56 -13.64 7.26
C ILE A 154 6.56 -14.28 6.28
N GLY A 155 6.23 -14.33 4.99
CA GLY A 155 7.09 -14.96 3.99
C GLY A 155 8.37 -14.17 3.72
N GLY A 156 8.26 -12.85 3.58
CA GLY A 156 9.38 -11.98 3.26
C GLY A 156 10.37 -11.82 4.39
N LEU A 157 9.89 -11.57 5.62
CA LEU A 157 10.78 -11.43 6.78
C LEU A 157 11.37 -12.77 7.21
N SER A 158 10.62 -13.88 7.15
CA SER A 158 11.19 -15.19 7.44
C SER A 158 12.32 -15.53 6.47
N TYR A 159 12.16 -15.28 5.17
CA TYR A 159 13.25 -15.49 4.21
C TYR A 159 14.45 -14.58 4.49
N ARG A 160 14.24 -13.28 4.73
CA ARG A 160 15.33 -12.32 4.98
C ARG A 160 16.02 -12.50 6.34
N THR A 161 15.35 -13.04 7.35
CA THR A 161 15.89 -13.17 8.71
C THR A 161 16.37 -14.60 8.98
N ILE A 162 15.59 -15.63 8.62
CA ILE A 162 15.90 -17.03 8.94
C ILE A 162 16.97 -17.58 8.00
N VAL A 163 16.97 -17.25 6.71
CA VAL A 163 17.97 -17.81 5.77
C VAL A 163 19.41 -17.37 6.10
N PRO A 164 19.68 -16.10 6.48
CA PRO A 164 21.02 -15.70 6.88
C PRO A 164 21.40 -16.22 8.27
N LEU A 165 20.45 -16.21 9.24
CA LEU A 165 20.72 -16.70 10.59
C LEU A 165 20.92 -18.23 10.64
N SER A 166 20.17 -19.00 9.84
CA SER A 166 20.27 -20.47 9.81
C SER A 166 21.53 -20.96 9.09
N LYS A 167 22.10 -20.18 8.16
CA LYS A 167 23.37 -20.50 7.50
C LYS A 167 24.60 -20.36 8.39
N GLY A 168 24.48 -19.72 9.55
CA GLY A 168 25.55 -19.62 10.54
C GLY A 168 26.82 -18.92 10.05
N ARG A 169 27.94 -19.15 10.74
CA ARG A 169 29.29 -18.71 10.31
C ARG A 169 29.81 -19.69 9.26
N MET A 170 29.98 -19.23 8.03
CA MET A 170 30.62 -20.02 6.97
C MET A 170 32.13 -19.76 7.00
N LEU A 171 32.92 -20.82 7.17
CA LEU A 171 34.37 -20.76 7.00
C LEU A 171 34.68 -20.66 5.50
N THR A 172 35.33 -19.57 5.11
CA THR A 172 35.85 -19.39 3.75
C THR A 172 37.12 -20.25 3.60
N PRO A 173 37.50 -20.70 2.38
CA PRO A 173 38.79 -21.38 2.15
C PRO A 173 40.04 -20.61 2.62
N MET A 174 39.89 -19.32 2.91
CA MET A 174 40.91 -18.43 3.49
C MET A 174 40.86 -18.30 5.03
N ASN A 175 40.24 -19.25 5.75
CA ASN A 175 40.17 -19.26 7.22
C ASN A 175 39.51 -18.00 7.86
N SER A 176 38.67 -17.29 7.10
CA SER A 176 37.85 -16.18 7.61
C SER A 176 36.42 -16.64 7.89
N THR A 177 35.87 -16.26 9.05
CA THR A 177 34.50 -16.61 9.46
C THR A 177 33.49 -15.61 8.92
N VAL A 178 32.77 -15.98 7.85
CA VAL A 178 31.76 -15.13 7.21
C VAL A 178 30.41 -15.34 7.88
N ARG A 179 29.86 -14.28 8.44
CA ARG A 179 28.46 -14.27 8.88
C ARG A 179 27.55 -13.97 7.69
N ALA A 180 26.52 -14.77 7.47
CA ALA A 180 25.63 -14.61 6.33
C ALA A 180 24.69 -13.40 6.49
N LEU A 181 24.68 -12.50 5.50
CA LEU A 181 23.75 -11.37 5.39
C LEU A 181 22.60 -11.69 4.42
N ALA A 182 21.44 -11.06 4.62
CA ALA A 182 20.29 -11.18 3.72
C ALA A 182 20.61 -10.68 2.30
N CYS A 183 21.41 -9.61 2.21
CA CYS A 183 22.01 -9.14 0.99
C CYS A 183 23.52 -8.97 1.23
N PRO A 184 24.38 -9.83 0.64
CA PRO A 184 25.81 -9.61 0.69
C PRO A 184 26.12 -8.25 0.06
N SER A 185 26.87 -7.44 0.79
CA SER A 185 27.22 -6.06 0.47
C SER A 185 28.72 -5.93 0.60
N TYR A 186 29.37 -5.06 -0.18
CA TYR A 186 30.79 -4.77 -0.04
C TYR A 186 30.99 -3.33 0.41
N PHE A 187 31.57 -3.14 1.58
CA PHE A 187 31.96 -1.83 2.08
C PHE A 187 33.47 -1.63 1.94
N VAL A 188 33.89 -0.67 1.10
CA VAL A 188 35.32 -0.43 0.76
C VAL A 188 36.17 -0.04 1.98
N LYS A 189 35.57 0.62 2.99
CA LYS A 189 36.28 1.21 4.14
C LYS A 189 36.07 0.47 5.48
N PHE A 190 35.17 -0.50 5.56
CA PHE A 190 34.80 -1.15 6.82
C PHE A 190 34.71 -2.66 6.65
N ASP A 191 35.21 -3.41 7.63
CA ASP A 191 35.01 -4.86 7.67
C ASP A 191 33.57 -5.17 8.09
N GLU A 192 32.78 -5.64 7.12
CA GLU A 192 31.38 -6.02 7.27
C GLU A 192 31.16 -7.25 8.17
N GLN A 193 32.22 -7.98 8.53
CA GLN A 193 32.17 -9.18 9.37
C GLN A 193 32.60 -8.90 10.83
N ALA A 194 33.24 -7.76 11.08
CA ALA A 194 33.60 -7.33 12.42
C ALA A 194 32.36 -6.86 13.20
N SER A 195 32.28 -7.25 14.48
CA SER A 195 31.31 -6.64 15.40
C SER A 195 31.86 -5.28 15.84
N PRO A 196 31.04 -4.20 15.87
CA PRO A 196 29.58 -4.14 15.77
C PRO A 196 29.02 -3.89 14.34
N THR A 197 29.87 -3.69 13.33
CA THR A 197 29.47 -3.32 11.96
C THR A 197 28.45 -4.29 11.35
N TYR A 198 28.67 -5.60 11.52
CA TYR A 198 27.76 -6.63 11.01
C TYR A 198 26.32 -6.46 11.53
N GLU A 199 26.17 -6.21 12.84
CA GLU A 199 24.86 -6.09 13.49
C GLU A 199 24.12 -4.84 13.00
N ILE A 200 24.84 -3.74 12.77
CA ILE A 200 24.31 -2.50 12.20
C ILE A 200 23.81 -2.75 10.78
N VAL A 201 24.63 -3.37 9.91
CA VAL A 201 24.26 -3.66 8.52
C VAL A 201 23.05 -4.59 8.47
N PHE A 202 23.03 -5.65 9.28
CA PHE A 202 21.90 -6.58 9.37
C PHE A 202 20.60 -5.86 9.75
N THR A 203 20.67 -4.99 10.76
CA THR A 203 19.52 -4.21 11.24
C THR A 203 19.01 -3.25 10.16
N LEU A 204 19.91 -2.54 9.47
CA LEU A 204 19.54 -1.64 8.38
C LEU A 204 18.91 -2.40 7.20
N GLN A 205 19.43 -3.58 6.85
CA GLN A 205 18.84 -4.44 5.82
C GLN A 205 17.45 -4.96 6.20
N PHE A 206 17.23 -5.24 7.48
CA PHE A 206 15.92 -5.61 8.01
C PHE A 206 14.91 -4.46 7.85
N PHE A 207 15.27 -3.24 8.25
CA PHE A 207 14.40 -2.06 8.08
C PHE A 207 14.09 -1.75 6.61
N ALA A 208 15.07 -1.82 5.72
CA ALA A 208 14.82 -1.65 4.29
C ALA A 208 13.90 -2.76 3.72
N GLY A 209 14.00 -3.98 4.25
CA GLY A 209 13.06 -5.07 3.95
C GLY A 209 11.65 -4.74 4.41
N LEU A 210 11.49 -4.29 5.65
CA LEU A 210 10.20 -3.82 6.17
C LEU A 210 9.59 -2.73 5.29
N ILE A 211 10.37 -1.75 4.84
CA ILE A 211 9.91 -0.71 3.92
C ILE A 211 9.44 -1.33 2.59
N THR A 212 10.24 -2.21 1.99
CA THR A 212 9.89 -2.86 0.71
C THR A 212 8.57 -3.64 0.79
N TYR A 213 8.36 -4.38 1.89
CA TYR A 213 7.15 -5.14 2.13
C TYR A 213 5.95 -4.26 2.47
N SER A 214 6.16 -3.18 3.23
CA SER A 214 5.14 -2.17 3.53
C SER A 214 4.66 -1.47 2.26
N VAL A 215 5.58 -1.08 1.38
CA VAL A 215 5.26 -0.48 0.07
C VAL A 215 4.41 -1.43 -0.77
N THR A 216 4.82 -2.70 -0.86
CA THR A 216 4.12 -3.66 -1.71
C THR A 216 2.75 -4.02 -1.15
N SER A 217 2.64 -4.32 0.14
CA SER A 217 1.36 -4.65 0.80
C SER A 217 0.44 -3.44 0.91
N GLY A 218 0.97 -2.24 1.17
CA GLY A 218 0.19 -1.00 1.20
C GLY A 218 -0.38 -0.64 -0.17
N ALA A 219 0.43 -0.74 -1.24
CA ALA A 219 -0.03 -0.53 -2.61
C ALA A 219 -1.08 -1.57 -3.03
N ALA A 220 -0.83 -2.85 -2.75
CA ALA A 220 -1.77 -3.93 -3.06
C ALA A 220 -3.08 -3.77 -2.27
N GLY A 221 -3.00 -3.39 -0.98
CA GLY A 221 -4.16 -3.15 -0.13
C GLY A 221 -5.00 -1.95 -0.59
N LEU A 222 -4.36 -0.86 -1.03
CA LEU A 222 -5.05 0.26 -1.67
C LEU A 222 -5.74 -0.17 -2.97
N ALA A 223 -5.02 -0.88 -3.85
CA ALA A 223 -5.58 -1.36 -5.11
C ALA A 223 -6.78 -2.28 -4.88
N ALA A 224 -6.67 -3.24 -3.97
CA ALA A 224 -7.76 -4.14 -3.59
C ALA A 224 -8.97 -3.37 -3.06
N PHE A 225 -8.75 -2.35 -2.22
CA PHE A 225 -9.82 -1.49 -1.72
C PHE A 225 -10.54 -0.76 -2.86
N LEU A 226 -9.79 -0.12 -3.76
CA LEU A 226 -10.36 0.64 -4.89
C LEU A 226 -11.11 -0.25 -5.88
N ILE A 227 -10.53 -1.41 -6.23
CA ILE A 227 -11.19 -2.40 -7.09
C ILE A 227 -12.50 -2.84 -6.46
N MET A 228 -12.49 -3.18 -5.17
CA MET A 228 -13.71 -3.60 -4.47
C MET A 228 -14.75 -2.49 -4.35
N HIS A 229 -14.33 -1.23 -4.20
CA HIS A 229 -15.21 -0.06 -4.25
C HIS A 229 -15.93 0.03 -5.61
N VAL A 230 -15.18 -0.03 -6.71
CA VAL A 230 -15.76 -0.01 -8.07
C VAL A 230 -16.68 -1.21 -8.29
N CYS A 231 -16.29 -2.41 -7.86
CA CYS A 231 -17.16 -3.60 -7.93
C CYS A 231 -18.44 -3.43 -7.11
N GLY A 232 -18.41 -2.68 -6.01
CA GLY A 232 -19.60 -2.37 -5.22
C GLY A 232 -20.52 -1.38 -5.94
N GLN A 233 -19.96 -0.32 -6.51
CA GLN A 233 -20.72 0.63 -7.33
C GLN A 233 -21.39 -0.04 -8.53
N LEU A 234 -20.65 -0.90 -9.24
CA LEU A 234 -21.20 -1.69 -10.34
C LEU A 234 -22.32 -2.64 -9.89
N ALA A 235 -22.18 -3.27 -8.72
CA ALA A 235 -23.23 -4.16 -8.20
C ALA A 235 -24.50 -3.39 -7.85
N ILE A 236 -24.39 -2.18 -7.29
CA ILE A 236 -25.53 -1.29 -7.05
C ILE A 236 -26.19 -0.90 -8.38
N LEU A 237 -25.38 -0.49 -9.37
CA LEU A 237 -25.88 -0.08 -10.68
C LEU A 237 -26.65 -1.21 -11.37
N ILE A 238 -26.11 -2.43 -11.38
CA ILE A 238 -26.79 -3.61 -11.92
C ILE A 238 -28.11 -3.87 -11.18
N GLY A 239 -28.12 -3.73 -9.85
CA GLY A 239 -29.34 -3.85 -9.05
C GLY A 239 -30.42 -2.83 -9.42
N LYS A 240 -30.02 -1.57 -9.70
CA LYS A 240 -30.94 -0.52 -10.18
C LYS A 240 -31.52 -0.87 -11.56
N PHE A 241 -30.69 -1.34 -12.49
CA PHE A 241 -31.17 -1.78 -13.81
C PHE A 241 -32.16 -2.94 -13.73
N GLN A 242 -31.91 -3.94 -12.89
CA GLN A 242 -32.81 -5.07 -12.71
C GLN A 242 -34.17 -4.63 -12.13
N ARG A 243 -34.16 -3.71 -11.17
CA ARG A 243 -35.41 -3.13 -10.60
C ARG A 243 -36.23 -2.38 -11.65
N LEU A 244 -35.56 -1.67 -12.57
CA LEU A 244 -36.24 -0.99 -13.68
C LEU A 244 -36.80 -1.98 -14.71
N ASN A 245 -36.05 -3.02 -15.07
CA ASN A 245 -36.49 -4.03 -16.03
C ASN A 245 -37.70 -4.85 -15.53
N ASN A 246 -37.82 -5.02 -14.21
CA ASN A 246 -38.92 -5.74 -13.58
C ASN A 246 -40.14 -4.84 -13.29
N MET A 247 -40.12 -3.56 -13.70
CA MET A 247 -41.20 -2.62 -13.46
C MET A 247 -42.32 -2.80 -14.52
N PRO A 248 -43.59 -3.05 -14.13
CA PRO A 248 -44.67 -3.37 -15.08
C PRO A 248 -44.98 -2.26 -16.10
N GLN A 249 -44.71 -1.00 -15.73
CA GLN A 249 -44.71 0.17 -16.61
C GLN A 249 -43.51 1.05 -16.18
N PRO A 250 -42.39 1.04 -16.93
CA PRO A 250 -41.30 1.96 -16.63
C PRO A 250 -41.74 3.38 -16.96
N GLU A 251 -41.84 4.26 -15.95
CA GLU A 251 -42.07 5.68 -16.21
C GLU A 251 -40.89 6.25 -17.03
N ASP A 252 -41.16 6.93 -18.14
CA ASP A 252 -40.12 7.56 -18.98
C ASP A 252 -39.17 8.46 -18.18
N ARG A 253 -39.67 9.04 -17.09
CA ARG A 253 -38.89 9.84 -16.15
C ARG A 253 -37.85 9.01 -15.38
N ALA A 254 -38.15 7.77 -14.99
CA ALA A 254 -37.21 6.88 -14.31
C ALA A 254 -36.10 6.39 -15.24
N VAL A 255 -36.45 6.07 -16.49
CA VAL A 255 -35.49 5.70 -17.55
C VAL A 255 -34.61 6.89 -17.92
N ALA A 256 -35.19 8.08 -18.07
CA ALA A 256 -34.45 9.32 -18.34
C ALA A 256 -33.53 9.71 -17.19
N THR A 257 -33.96 9.54 -15.93
CA THR A 257 -33.11 9.83 -14.76
C THR A 257 -31.94 8.85 -14.68
N LEU A 258 -32.14 7.58 -15.00
CA LEU A 258 -31.06 6.60 -15.01
C LEU A 258 -30.07 6.84 -16.17
N LEU A 259 -30.57 7.15 -17.37
CA LEU A 259 -29.74 7.54 -18.51
C LEU A 259 -28.95 8.82 -18.21
N ALA A 260 -29.57 9.80 -17.55
CA ALA A 260 -28.91 11.02 -17.10
C ALA A 260 -27.80 10.71 -16.08
N ASP A 261 -28.07 9.85 -15.08
CA ASP A 261 -27.08 9.45 -14.07
C ASP A 261 -25.88 8.71 -14.71
N ILE A 262 -26.14 7.85 -15.70
CA ILE A 262 -25.08 7.14 -16.45
C ILE A 262 -24.25 8.10 -17.32
N VAL A 263 -24.92 9.02 -18.02
CA VAL A 263 -24.25 10.02 -18.87
C VAL A 263 -23.45 11.01 -18.01
N GLU A 264 -23.98 11.44 -16.87
CA GLU A 264 -23.31 12.34 -15.94
C GLU A 264 -22.10 11.65 -15.29
N HIS A 265 -22.22 10.38 -14.90
CA HIS A 265 -21.10 9.57 -14.41
C HIS A 265 -20.01 9.39 -15.49
N GLN A 266 -20.38 9.15 -16.75
CA GLN A 266 -19.45 9.06 -17.88
C GLN A 266 -18.74 10.39 -18.17
N ILE A 267 -19.45 11.52 -18.10
CA ILE A 267 -18.87 12.87 -18.30
C ILE A 267 -17.89 13.21 -17.17
N LYS A 268 -18.20 12.85 -15.93
CA LYS A 268 -17.37 13.13 -14.74
C LYS A 268 -16.09 12.29 -14.72
N ILE A 269 -16.10 11.09 -15.30
CA ILE A 269 -14.90 10.23 -15.47
C ILE A 269 -14.00 10.74 -16.60
N ARG A 270 -14.56 11.42 -17.61
CA ARG A 270 -13.82 11.89 -18.79
C ARG A 270 -13.12 13.25 -18.62
N ARG A 271 -13.27 13.89 -17.45
CA ARG A 271 -12.75 15.22 -17.14
C ARG A 271 -11.69 15.15 -16.05
#